data_AF-A0A3L7P4E7-F1
#
_entry.id   AF-A0A3L7P4E7-F1
#
_cell.length_a   1.000
_cell.length_b   1.000
_cell.length_c   1.000
_cell.angle_alpha   90.00
_cell.angle_beta   90.00
_cell.angle_gamma   90.00
#
_symmetry.space_group_name_H-M   'P 1'
#
loop_
_entity.id
_entity.type
_entity.pdbx_description
1 polymer ?
#
loop_
_entity_poly.entity_id
_entity_poly.type
_entity_poly.pdbx_seq_one_letter_code
_entity_poly.pdbx_strand_id
1 'polypeptide(L)'
;MLLFLAAALLLTSGQMPVKKTLGGVDLTELPVRVPGYRTLQVAGFTVLADPRVIEPPEKQTISPLQVLEGELKILGRIVHTQALAELRKLVIWAEWDEVQPLGNGREGNALAVYYGGSQRGMLQAGRNPLKANNISILSMRNLTREHQPGQQSDRCVLLHEMVHAVHHTILGFNNPQIEAAYQQALERGKLERGSYAATSAAEFFAEMSCAYLDRLQYFPRDRDELRQHDPVTFQLLARLWSGAENAASRTRKVASSKREDLPKLAMSLEDFQAGELASGPPTPSARALMGRVVVLLFFAAQSADALQALARSAELQRELAEHGLSVLASHASTGADRAEVRRAAAQRAPALSVTLVPRLARNPGLGKLPHTVVFDCLGQARFSGSPYDAELVARQLVGDLMANAAARDTGDEAGDEGPPAPLLAIEKALRQGDKPPAVLARLEKLTLADPVSRAWKVRLVEAILEGPHQSLEDSQAGPDKAVAFCDLEGMDQRWRGTSFAAEIARALTTLRKDPEVQRELRARLLQEKVRAYDAQLSRRPKSFEPSKPAFRTANADLLAPLNQALERLRQEYAGTPALAGAERLAAKYQPE
;
A
#
# COMPACT_ATOMS: atom_id res chain seq x y z
N MET A 1 3.73 -19.26 5.45
CA MET A 1 5.10 -19.52 4.98
C MET A 1 5.48 -18.37 4.06
N LEU A 2 6.34 -17.46 4.55
CA LEU A 2 6.85 -16.33 3.77
C LEU A 2 7.66 -16.86 2.58
N LEU A 3 7.11 -16.74 1.38
CA LEU A 3 7.93 -16.70 0.17
C LEU A 3 8.39 -15.25 0.00
N PHE A 4 9.52 -14.94 0.66
CA PHE A 4 10.45 -13.95 0.13
C PHE A 4 10.91 -14.47 -1.23
N LEU A 5 10.14 -14.21 -2.29
CA LEU A 5 10.70 -14.14 -3.63
C LEU A 5 11.55 -12.87 -3.67
N ALA A 6 12.79 -12.96 -3.17
CA ALA A 6 13.87 -12.42 -3.97
C ALA A 6 13.63 -13.00 -5.36
N ALA A 7 13.47 -12.14 -6.36
CA ALA A 7 13.22 -12.56 -7.72
C ALA A 7 14.23 -13.65 -8.08
N ALA A 8 13.80 -14.91 -8.03
CA ALA A 8 14.48 -16.03 -8.63
C ALA A 8 14.25 -15.88 -10.12
N LEU A 9 14.90 -14.85 -10.68
CA LEU A 9 15.56 -14.93 -11.95
C LEU A 9 16.13 -16.34 -12.04
N LEU A 10 15.57 -17.16 -12.92
CA LEU A 10 15.95 -18.55 -13.13
C LEU A 10 17.47 -18.62 -13.25
N LEU A 11 18.14 -18.91 -12.13
CA LEU A 11 19.52 -19.31 -12.10
C LEU A 11 19.52 -20.70 -12.71
N THR A 12 19.71 -20.79 -14.02
CA THR A 12 20.24 -22.01 -14.60
C THR A 12 21.59 -22.22 -13.94
N SER A 13 21.62 -23.11 -12.97
CA SER A 13 22.80 -23.53 -12.22
C SER A 13 23.91 -23.93 -13.22
N GLY A 14 25.01 -23.17 -13.21
CA GLY A 14 26.27 -23.58 -13.86
C GLY A 14 27.03 -22.54 -14.68
N GLN A 15 26.44 -21.39 -15.05
CA GLN A 15 27.17 -20.36 -15.82
C GLN A 15 27.70 -19.24 -14.91
N MET A 16 29.00 -18.96 -15.01
CA MET A 16 29.69 -17.88 -14.27
C MET A 16 29.46 -16.52 -14.95
N PRO A 17 29.45 -15.40 -14.20
CA PRO A 17 29.49 -14.05 -14.78
C PRO A 17 30.70 -13.88 -15.70
N VAL A 18 30.50 -13.26 -16.87
CA VAL A 18 31.55 -13.09 -17.89
C VAL A 18 31.82 -11.61 -18.13
N LYS A 19 33.08 -11.18 -17.96
CA LYS A 19 33.51 -9.83 -18.34
C LYS A 19 33.50 -9.68 -19.86
N LYS A 20 32.92 -8.60 -20.37
CA LYS A 20 32.83 -8.30 -21.80
C LYS A 20 33.03 -6.82 -22.05
N THR A 21 33.50 -6.50 -23.25
CA THR A 21 33.49 -5.14 -23.78
C THR A 21 32.43 -5.08 -24.86
N LEU A 22 31.31 -4.40 -24.59
CA LEU A 22 30.18 -4.27 -25.52
C LEU A 22 29.87 -2.79 -25.73
N GLY A 23 29.66 -2.37 -26.99
CA GLY A 23 29.37 -0.97 -27.31
C GLY A 23 30.43 0.03 -26.81
N GLY A 24 31.68 -0.41 -26.60
CA GLY A 24 32.75 0.44 -26.04
C GLY A 24 32.72 0.60 -24.51
N VAL A 25 31.98 -0.27 -23.80
CA VAL A 25 31.88 -0.29 -22.33
C VAL A 25 32.34 -1.64 -21.79
N ASP A 26 33.21 -1.61 -20.78
CA ASP A 26 33.59 -2.79 -20.01
C ASP A 26 32.53 -3.09 -18.96
N LEU A 27 31.88 -4.25 -19.09
CA LEU A 27 30.76 -4.67 -18.25
C LEU A 27 30.85 -6.16 -17.92
N THR A 28 29.96 -6.63 -17.04
CA THR A 28 29.82 -8.07 -16.77
C THR A 28 28.47 -8.56 -17.25
N GLU A 29 28.43 -9.55 -18.12
CA GLU A 29 27.18 -10.24 -18.47
C GLU A 29 26.88 -11.29 -17.40
N LEU A 30 25.68 -11.21 -16.83
CA LEU A 30 25.21 -12.10 -15.78
C LEU A 30 24.49 -13.31 -16.41
N PRO A 31 24.63 -14.52 -15.84
CA PRO A 31 24.05 -15.76 -16.39
C PRO A 31 22.52 -15.83 -16.30
N VAL A 32 21.91 -14.81 -15.71
CA VAL A 32 20.48 -14.68 -15.47
C VAL A 32 19.76 -14.40 -16.79
N ARG A 33 18.71 -15.17 -17.08
CA ARG A 33 17.89 -15.00 -18.30
C ARG A 33 16.52 -14.43 -17.99
N VAL A 34 16.22 -13.27 -18.57
CA VAL A 34 14.86 -12.73 -18.71
C VAL A 34 14.50 -12.80 -20.19
N PRO A 35 13.40 -13.45 -20.59
CA PRO A 35 13.01 -13.54 -21.99
C PRO A 35 12.97 -12.16 -22.66
N GLY A 36 13.70 -12.01 -23.77
CA GLY A 36 13.78 -10.75 -24.51
C GLY A 36 14.87 -9.77 -24.06
N TYR A 37 15.61 -10.06 -22.98
CA TYR A 37 16.64 -9.15 -22.45
C TYR A 37 17.97 -9.87 -22.22
N ARG A 38 19.06 -9.10 -22.24
CA ARG A 38 20.34 -9.53 -21.67
C ARG A 38 20.54 -8.88 -20.31
N THR A 39 21.02 -9.66 -19.34
CA THR A 39 21.28 -9.16 -17.98
C THR A 39 22.73 -8.73 -17.88
N LEU A 40 22.96 -7.44 -17.72
CA LEU A 40 24.28 -6.81 -17.66
C LEU A 40 24.49 -6.19 -16.28
N GLN A 41 25.74 -6.13 -15.84
CA GLN A 41 26.17 -5.29 -14.74
C GLN A 41 27.02 -4.14 -15.29
N VAL A 42 26.50 -2.92 -15.21
CA VAL A 42 27.10 -1.69 -15.76
C VAL A 42 27.29 -0.70 -14.62
N ALA A 43 28.51 -0.20 -14.41
CA ALA A 43 28.85 0.71 -13.29
C ALA A 43 28.38 0.24 -11.89
N GLY A 44 28.25 -1.07 -11.69
CA GLY A 44 27.77 -1.70 -10.46
C GLY A 44 26.25 -1.79 -10.31
N PHE A 45 25.47 -1.42 -11.34
CA PHE A 45 24.02 -1.57 -11.40
C PHE A 45 23.62 -2.76 -12.27
N THR A 46 22.51 -3.41 -11.92
CA THR A 46 21.92 -4.49 -12.72
C THR A 46 21.01 -3.90 -13.78
N VAL A 47 21.30 -4.18 -15.05
CA VAL A 47 20.56 -3.69 -16.21
C VAL A 47 20.00 -4.89 -17.00
N LEU A 48 18.69 -4.89 -17.25
CA LEU A 48 18.05 -5.75 -18.23
C LEU A 48 17.95 -4.96 -19.53
N ALA A 49 18.85 -5.23 -20.47
CA ALA A 49 18.96 -4.50 -21.72
C ALA A 49 18.24 -5.22 -22.86
N ASP A 50 17.38 -4.50 -23.58
CA ASP A 50 16.92 -4.92 -24.90
C ASP A 50 18.16 -5.14 -25.79
N PRO A 51 18.24 -6.24 -26.58
CA PRO A 51 19.36 -6.51 -27.46
C PRO A 51 19.77 -5.33 -28.35
N ARG A 52 18.82 -4.48 -28.75
CA ARG A 52 19.06 -3.27 -29.56
C ARG A 52 19.78 -2.16 -28.80
N VAL A 53 19.81 -2.17 -27.46
CA VAL A 53 20.65 -1.25 -26.68
C VAL A 53 22.13 -1.63 -26.82
N ILE A 54 22.42 -2.93 -26.98
CA ILE A 54 23.77 -3.48 -27.12
C ILE A 54 24.24 -3.38 -28.57
N GLU A 55 23.34 -3.75 -29.49
CA GLU A 55 23.55 -3.78 -30.92
C GLU A 55 22.52 -2.84 -31.59
N PRO A 56 22.73 -1.52 -31.52
CA PRO A 56 21.75 -0.56 -32.03
C PRO A 56 21.62 -0.64 -33.55
N PRO A 57 20.39 -0.54 -34.09
CA PRO A 57 20.16 -0.49 -35.54
C PRO A 57 20.88 0.69 -36.23
N GLU A 58 21.03 1.80 -35.50
CA GLU A 58 21.65 3.03 -35.97
C GLU A 58 23.02 3.20 -35.29
N LYS A 59 24.09 3.37 -36.08
CA LYS A 59 25.41 3.71 -35.53
C LYS A 59 25.42 5.16 -35.08
N GLN A 60 25.75 5.37 -33.82
CA GLN A 60 25.91 6.69 -33.22
C GLN A 60 27.37 6.88 -32.76
N THR A 61 27.79 8.14 -32.63
CA THR A 61 29.16 8.47 -32.21
C THR A 61 29.41 8.01 -30.78
N ILE A 62 28.43 8.24 -29.90
CA ILE A 62 28.39 7.69 -28.54
C ILE A 62 27.33 6.59 -28.53
N SER A 63 27.71 5.38 -28.13
CA SER A 63 26.80 4.24 -28.11
C SER A 63 25.76 4.34 -26.98
N PRO A 64 24.61 3.66 -27.08
CA PRO A 64 23.63 3.62 -26.00
C PRO A 64 24.19 3.09 -24.67
N LEU A 65 25.07 2.10 -24.72
CA LEU A 65 25.74 1.58 -23.53
C LEU A 65 26.69 2.60 -22.91
N GLN A 66 27.42 3.38 -23.72
CA GLN A 66 28.28 4.46 -23.22
C GLN A 66 27.46 5.57 -22.54
N VAL A 67 26.31 5.91 -23.10
CA VAL A 67 25.38 6.89 -22.49
C VAL A 67 24.85 6.36 -21.16
N LEU A 68 24.35 5.12 -21.14
CA LEU A 68 23.87 4.48 -19.91
C LEU A 68 24.96 4.40 -18.83
N GLU A 69 26.17 3.96 -19.22
CA GLU A 69 27.30 3.91 -18.29
C GLU A 69 27.67 5.31 -17.77
N GLY A 70 27.61 6.33 -18.62
CA GLY A 70 27.81 7.74 -18.27
C GLY A 70 26.86 8.22 -17.18
N GLU A 71 25.55 8.07 -17.38
CA GLU A 71 24.55 8.46 -16.37
C GLU A 71 24.72 7.67 -15.05
N LEU A 72 25.00 6.37 -15.11
CA LEU A 72 25.22 5.56 -13.92
C LEU A 72 26.52 5.93 -13.17
N LYS A 73 27.57 6.32 -13.91
CA LYS A 73 28.81 6.84 -13.31
C LYS A 73 28.59 8.20 -12.63
N ILE A 74 27.71 9.04 -13.16
CA ILE A 74 27.30 10.30 -12.50
C ILE A 74 26.70 9.99 -11.13
N LEU A 75 25.72 9.07 -11.05
CA LEU A 75 25.12 8.65 -9.79
C LEU A 75 26.17 8.17 -8.78
N GLY A 76 27.14 7.36 -9.24
CA GLY A 76 28.22 6.85 -8.40
C GLY A 76 29.15 7.92 -7.81
N ARG A 77 29.20 9.12 -8.41
CA ARG A 77 30.00 10.26 -7.95
C ARG A 77 29.22 11.19 -7.01
N ILE A 78 27.95 11.44 -7.32
CA ILE A 78 27.15 12.49 -6.65
C ILE A 78 26.29 11.96 -5.49
N VAL A 79 25.91 10.68 -5.51
CA VAL A 79 25.10 10.07 -4.45
C VAL A 79 26.00 9.47 -3.37
N HIS A 80 25.72 9.76 -2.11
CA HIS A 80 26.50 9.20 -1.00
C HIS A 80 26.41 7.67 -0.95
N THR A 81 27.46 7.04 -0.41
CA THR A 81 27.68 5.58 -0.46
C THR A 81 26.51 4.74 0.05
N GLN A 82 25.85 5.21 1.11
CA GLN A 82 24.70 4.54 1.72
C GLN A 82 23.45 4.47 0.81
N ALA A 83 23.08 5.56 0.11
CA ALA A 83 21.95 5.56 -0.81
C ALA A 83 22.34 4.85 -2.11
N LEU A 84 23.58 5.03 -2.57
CA LEU A 84 24.09 4.33 -3.74
C LEU A 84 24.03 2.80 -3.56
N ALA A 85 24.26 2.28 -2.35
CA ALA A 85 24.15 0.85 -2.06
C ALA A 85 22.71 0.32 -2.18
N GLU A 86 21.70 1.12 -1.81
CA GLU A 86 20.28 0.76 -1.98
C GLU A 86 19.86 0.87 -3.45
N LEU A 87 20.27 1.94 -4.14
CA LEU A 87 19.98 2.14 -5.57
C LEU A 87 20.55 1.02 -6.45
N ARG A 88 21.72 0.48 -6.11
CA ARG A 88 22.32 -0.66 -6.82
C ARG A 88 21.54 -1.98 -6.67
N LYS A 89 20.59 -2.06 -5.73
CA LYS A 89 19.68 -3.22 -5.61
C LYS A 89 18.55 -3.17 -6.63
N LEU A 90 18.27 -2.01 -7.21
CA LEU A 90 17.25 -1.86 -8.23
C LEU A 90 17.72 -2.48 -9.55
N VAL A 91 16.75 -2.98 -10.31
CA VAL A 91 16.93 -3.44 -11.67
C VAL A 91 16.54 -2.29 -12.61
N ILE A 92 17.40 -1.98 -13.56
CA ILE A 92 17.14 -0.99 -14.59
C ILE A 92 16.75 -1.73 -15.87
N TRP A 93 15.53 -1.49 -16.36
CA TRP A 93 15.08 -2.00 -17.64
C TRP A 93 15.45 -0.98 -18.72
N ALA A 94 16.35 -1.35 -19.62
CA ALA A 94 16.77 -0.49 -20.72
C ALA A 94 16.05 -0.93 -22.01
N GLU A 95 14.91 -0.29 -22.26
CA GLU A 95 14.10 -0.50 -23.47
C GLU A 95 14.69 0.30 -24.64
N TRP A 96 14.52 -0.21 -25.85
CA TRP A 96 15.00 0.51 -27.04
C TRP A 96 14.14 1.75 -27.37
N ASP A 97 12.82 1.57 -27.46
CA ASP A 97 11.87 2.62 -27.87
C ASP A 97 10.40 2.26 -27.49
N GLU A 98 10.16 2.00 -26.20
CA GLU A 98 8.81 1.85 -25.61
C GLU A 98 8.14 3.23 -25.50
N VAL A 99 6.92 3.34 -26.02
CA VAL A 99 6.15 4.59 -26.00
C VAL A 99 5.23 4.58 -24.78
N GLN A 100 5.45 5.52 -23.86
CA GLN A 100 4.52 5.80 -22.78
C GLN A 100 4.17 7.29 -22.74
N PRO A 101 2.89 7.67 -22.93
CA PRO A 101 2.45 9.04 -22.75
C PRO A 101 2.71 9.55 -21.33
N LEU A 102 2.98 10.85 -21.20
CA LEU A 102 3.16 11.47 -19.90
C LEU A 102 1.86 11.39 -19.07
N GLY A 103 1.96 10.89 -17.83
CA GLY A 103 0.80 10.68 -16.95
C GLY A 103 0.22 11.96 -16.33
N ASN A 104 0.85 13.12 -16.56
CA ASN A 104 0.47 14.42 -16.01
C ASN A 104 -0.36 15.28 -16.99
N GLY A 105 -0.79 14.72 -18.12
CA GLY A 105 -1.59 15.42 -19.13
C GLY A 105 -0.82 16.35 -20.05
N ARG A 106 0.53 16.39 -19.96
CA ARG A 106 1.37 17.09 -20.92
C ARG A 106 1.53 16.29 -22.21
N GLU A 107 1.68 16.99 -23.33
CA GLU A 107 2.03 16.35 -24.60
C GLU A 107 3.47 15.81 -24.55
N GLY A 108 3.67 14.61 -25.09
CA GLY A 108 4.96 13.94 -25.16
C GLY A 108 4.98 12.55 -24.53
N ASN A 109 6.15 11.93 -24.58
CA ASN A 109 6.39 10.59 -24.03
C ASN A 109 7.44 10.66 -22.92
N ALA A 110 7.26 9.86 -21.87
CA ALA A 110 8.26 9.70 -20.83
C ALA A 110 9.52 9.04 -21.39
N LEU A 111 10.69 9.55 -21.00
CA LEU A 111 11.98 9.00 -21.42
C LEU A 111 12.43 7.84 -20.51
N ALA A 112 12.18 7.98 -19.22
CA ALA A 112 12.34 6.97 -18.19
C ALA A 112 11.22 7.11 -17.15
N VAL A 113 11.00 6.05 -16.37
CA VAL A 113 9.99 6.02 -15.30
C VAL A 113 10.45 5.10 -14.17
N TYR A 114 10.30 5.57 -12.94
CA TYR A 114 10.26 4.74 -11.75
C TYR A 114 8.84 4.18 -11.53
N TYR A 115 8.69 2.86 -11.64
CA TYR A 115 7.39 2.21 -11.47
C TYR A 115 7.13 1.83 -10.01
N GLY A 116 6.65 2.76 -9.18
CA GLY A 116 6.17 2.44 -7.84
C GLY A 116 4.96 1.49 -7.84
N GLY A 117 4.82 0.65 -6.81
CA GLY A 117 3.61 -0.13 -6.53
C GLY A 117 3.81 -1.65 -6.52
N SER A 118 2.74 -2.41 -6.77
CA SER A 118 2.76 -3.87 -6.69
C SER A 118 2.93 -4.54 -8.06
N GLN A 119 3.55 -5.73 -8.07
CA GLN A 119 3.66 -6.58 -9.26
C GLN A 119 2.28 -6.89 -9.87
N ARG A 120 1.26 -7.08 -9.02
CA ARG A 120 -0.13 -7.28 -9.45
C ARG A 120 -0.66 -6.07 -10.20
N GLY A 121 -0.39 -4.85 -9.71
CA GLY A 121 -0.79 -3.61 -10.38
C GLY A 121 -0.14 -3.46 -11.76
N MET A 122 1.14 -3.80 -11.88
CA MET A 122 1.84 -3.81 -13.18
C MET A 122 1.19 -4.78 -14.16
N LEU A 123 0.89 -6.00 -13.71
CA LEU A 123 0.21 -7.00 -14.55
C LEU A 123 -1.18 -6.53 -14.99
N GLN A 124 -1.94 -5.89 -14.10
CA GLN A 124 -3.25 -5.31 -14.43
C GLN A 124 -3.14 -4.17 -15.46
N ALA A 125 -2.05 -3.40 -15.42
CA ALA A 125 -1.75 -2.36 -16.40
C ALA A 125 -1.16 -2.92 -17.72
N GLY A 126 -1.11 -4.26 -17.89
CA GLY A 126 -0.54 -4.91 -19.07
C GLY A 126 1.00 -4.82 -19.15
N ARG A 127 1.67 -4.48 -18.05
CA ARG A 127 3.13 -4.34 -17.97
C ARG A 127 3.78 -5.56 -17.34
N ASN A 128 5.09 -5.71 -17.54
CA ASN A 128 5.84 -6.78 -16.90
C ASN A 128 5.83 -6.60 -15.37
N PRO A 129 5.36 -7.59 -14.59
CA PRO A 129 5.27 -7.48 -13.13
C PRO A 129 6.62 -7.20 -12.46
N LEU A 130 7.73 -7.63 -13.05
CA LEU A 130 9.08 -7.42 -12.52
C LEU A 130 9.57 -5.97 -12.62
N LYS A 131 8.87 -5.12 -13.40
CA LYS A 131 9.14 -3.67 -13.42
C LYS A 131 8.66 -2.95 -12.15
N ALA A 132 7.83 -3.59 -11.32
CA ALA A 132 7.37 -2.98 -10.06
C ALA A 132 8.54 -2.67 -9.12
N ASN A 133 8.53 -1.46 -8.55
CA ASN A 133 9.55 -0.84 -7.71
C ASN A 133 10.94 -0.77 -8.34
N ASN A 134 11.00 -0.71 -9.67
CA ASN A 134 12.24 -0.65 -10.45
C ASN A 134 12.17 0.49 -11.46
N ILE A 135 13.30 0.77 -12.12
CA ILE A 135 13.41 1.85 -13.11
C ILE A 135 13.32 1.25 -14.51
N SER A 136 12.61 1.93 -15.40
CA SER A 136 12.60 1.62 -16.82
C SER A 136 12.99 2.85 -17.62
N ILE A 137 14.09 2.74 -18.37
CA ILE A 137 14.40 3.67 -19.45
C ILE A 137 13.57 3.22 -20.63
N LEU A 138 12.58 4.01 -21.00
CA LEU A 138 11.59 3.64 -22.01
C LEU A 138 12.15 3.81 -23.44
N SER A 139 13.00 4.81 -23.67
CA SER A 139 13.63 4.99 -24.98
C SER A 139 15.12 5.28 -24.84
N MET A 140 15.93 4.22 -24.83
CA MET A 140 17.38 4.36 -24.98
C MET A 140 17.73 5.06 -26.30
N ARG A 141 16.92 4.89 -27.36
CA ARG A 141 17.12 5.59 -28.63
C ARG A 141 17.12 7.12 -28.47
N ASN A 142 16.12 7.67 -27.78
CA ASN A 142 16.03 9.12 -27.55
C ASN A 142 17.04 9.59 -26.51
N LEU A 143 17.29 8.81 -25.45
CA LEU A 143 18.31 9.16 -24.46
C LEU A 143 19.71 9.23 -25.10
N THR A 144 20.02 8.31 -26.01
CA THR A 144 21.31 8.30 -26.72
C THR A 144 21.43 9.50 -27.66
N ARG A 145 20.32 9.91 -28.30
CA ARG A 145 20.25 11.11 -29.14
C ARG A 145 20.57 12.37 -28.34
N GLU A 146 20.00 12.50 -27.14
CA GLU A 146 20.25 13.63 -26.22
C GLU A 146 21.70 13.74 -25.71
N HIS A 147 22.56 12.76 -26.01
CA HIS A 147 23.97 12.76 -25.63
C HIS A 147 24.91 12.90 -26.83
N GLN A 148 24.38 12.97 -28.06
CA GLN A 148 25.23 13.12 -29.25
C GLN A 148 25.84 14.54 -29.32
N PRO A 149 27.04 14.68 -29.93
CA PRO A 149 27.64 15.97 -30.21
C PRO A 149 26.68 16.93 -30.94
N GLY A 150 26.45 18.11 -30.36
CA GLY A 150 25.54 19.14 -30.87
C GLY A 150 24.07 19.00 -30.42
N GLN A 151 23.73 17.96 -29.66
CA GLN A 151 22.38 17.70 -29.15
C GLN A 151 22.34 17.49 -27.64
N GLN A 152 23.44 17.77 -26.93
CA GLN A 152 23.58 17.50 -25.51
C GLN A 152 22.59 18.29 -24.67
N SER A 153 21.79 17.59 -23.86
CA SER A 153 20.89 18.21 -22.87
C SER A 153 21.58 18.49 -21.52
N ASP A 154 22.76 17.90 -21.30
CA ASP A 154 23.54 17.82 -20.05
C ASP A 154 22.71 17.51 -18.77
N ARG A 155 21.52 16.91 -18.90
CA ARG A 155 20.73 16.45 -17.76
C ARG A 155 20.98 14.96 -17.54
N CYS A 156 20.98 14.53 -16.28
CA CYS A 156 21.02 13.12 -15.93
C CYS A 156 19.59 12.60 -15.72
N VAL A 157 19.05 11.86 -16.68
CA VAL A 157 17.66 11.36 -16.64
C VAL A 157 17.50 10.31 -15.55
N LEU A 158 18.47 9.39 -15.43
CA LEU A 158 18.45 8.39 -14.38
C LEU A 158 18.57 8.98 -12.97
N LEU A 159 19.16 10.16 -12.79
CA LEU A 159 19.17 10.82 -11.48
C LEU A 159 17.75 11.11 -11.01
N HIS A 160 16.91 11.69 -11.86
CA HIS A 160 15.51 11.99 -11.54
C HIS A 160 14.77 10.73 -11.07
N GLU A 161 14.81 9.65 -11.84
CA GLU A 161 14.12 8.40 -11.51
C GLU A 161 14.70 7.72 -10.25
N MET A 162 16.02 7.80 -10.05
CA MET A 162 16.67 7.28 -8.86
C MET A 162 16.29 8.09 -7.62
N VAL A 163 16.07 9.40 -7.74
CA VAL A 163 15.55 10.22 -6.64
C VAL A 163 14.13 9.77 -6.28
N HIS A 164 13.27 9.44 -7.25
CA HIS A 164 11.98 8.82 -6.93
C HIS A 164 12.13 7.49 -6.19
N ALA A 165 13.11 6.67 -6.57
CA ALA A 165 13.39 5.43 -5.86
C ALA A 165 13.89 5.69 -4.43
N VAL A 166 14.78 6.68 -4.20
CA VAL A 166 15.22 7.11 -2.86
C VAL A 166 14.02 7.63 -2.06
N HIS A 167 13.18 8.47 -2.67
CA HIS A 167 11.98 9.01 -2.03
C HIS A 167 11.06 7.88 -1.58
N HIS A 168 10.79 6.90 -2.43
CA HIS A 168 9.92 5.77 -2.09
C HIS A 168 10.54 4.82 -1.07
N THR A 169 11.80 4.40 -1.27
CA THR A 169 12.38 3.25 -0.55
C THR A 169 13.19 3.63 0.69
N ILE A 170 13.75 4.85 0.73
CA ILE A 170 14.62 5.31 1.83
C ILE A 170 13.91 6.37 2.69
N LEU A 171 13.30 7.36 2.04
CA LEU A 171 12.70 8.51 2.75
C LEU A 171 11.21 8.29 3.09
N GLY A 172 10.55 7.37 2.39
CA GLY A 172 9.10 7.21 2.37
C GLY A 172 8.43 8.20 1.42
N PHE A 173 7.58 7.71 0.51
CA PHE A 173 6.97 8.53 -0.56
C PHE A 173 6.10 9.69 -0.05
N ASN A 174 5.63 9.62 1.19
CA ASN A 174 4.80 10.64 1.86
C ASN A 174 5.60 11.44 2.89
N ASN A 175 6.88 11.73 2.64
CA ASN A 175 7.74 12.40 3.60
C ASN A 175 7.21 13.82 3.92
N PRO A 176 6.83 14.11 5.19
CA PRO A 176 6.17 15.37 5.55
C PRO A 176 7.09 16.58 5.43
N GLN A 177 8.42 16.41 5.52
CA GLN A 177 9.35 17.53 5.33
C GLN A 177 9.42 17.96 3.86
N ILE A 178 9.38 16.97 2.95
CA ILE A 178 9.34 17.22 1.51
C ILE A 178 8.03 17.90 1.12
N GLU A 179 6.90 17.40 1.62
CA GLU A 179 5.58 18.02 1.37
C GLU A 179 5.51 19.45 1.94
N ALA A 180 6.01 19.67 3.17
CA ALA A 180 6.03 21.01 3.76
C ALA A 180 6.91 21.98 2.96
N ALA A 181 8.09 21.55 2.51
CA ALA A 181 8.96 22.36 1.66
C ALA A 181 8.31 22.66 0.30
N TYR A 182 7.62 21.68 -0.30
CA TYR A 182 6.87 21.86 -1.54
C TYR A 182 5.77 22.91 -1.40
N GLN A 183 4.91 22.79 -0.38
CA GLN A 183 3.83 23.77 -0.14
C GLN A 183 4.39 25.16 0.15
N GLN A 184 5.44 25.25 0.97
CA GLN A 184 6.10 26.51 1.26
C GLN A 184 6.69 27.16 -0.02
N ALA A 185 7.32 26.35 -0.89
CA ALA A 185 7.88 26.84 -2.13
C ALA A 185 6.79 27.34 -3.09
N LEU A 186 5.62 26.69 -3.13
CA LEU A 186 4.44 27.18 -3.87
C LEU A 186 3.88 28.49 -3.30
N GLU A 187 3.65 28.54 -1.99
CA GLU A 187 3.06 29.70 -1.29
C GLU A 187 3.93 30.95 -1.43
N ARG A 188 5.25 30.77 -1.38
CA ARG A 188 6.23 31.86 -1.50
C ARG A 188 6.59 32.21 -2.94
N GLY A 189 5.92 31.62 -3.92
CA GLY A 189 6.19 31.86 -5.35
C GLY A 189 7.60 31.43 -5.78
N LYS A 190 8.20 30.47 -5.07
CA LYS A 190 9.50 29.89 -5.43
C LYS A 190 9.39 28.82 -6.51
N LEU A 191 8.20 28.26 -6.71
CA LEU A 191 7.89 27.40 -7.85
C LEU A 191 6.97 28.14 -8.82
N GLU A 192 7.34 28.13 -10.09
CA GLU A 192 6.47 28.60 -11.15
C GLU A 192 5.28 27.65 -11.29
N ARG A 193 4.06 28.20 -11.23
CA ARG A 193 2.84 27.42 -11.41
C ARG A 193 2.80 26.85 -12.82
N GLY A 194 2.66 25.53 -12.95
CA GLY A 194 2.71 24.83 -14.23
C GLY A 194 4.10 24.33 -14.63
N SER A 195 5.15 24.63 -13.85
CA SER A 195 6.45 23.97 -13.99
C SER A 195 6.37 22.49 -13.62
N TYR A 196 7.33 21.69 -14.10
CA TYR A 196 7.34 20.25 -13.82
C TYR A 196 7.47 19.96 -12.32
N ALA A 197 8.39 20.67 -11.65
CA ALA A 197 8.55 20.64 -10.19
C ALA A 197 7.27 21.03 -9.42
N ALA A 198 6.37 21.82 -10.00
CA ALA A 198 5.09 22.21 -9.38
C ALA A 198 3.96 21.18 -9.58
N THR A 199 4.24 20.02 -10.19
CA THR A 199 3.20 19.00 -10.45
C THR A 199 2.83 18.23 -9.18
N SER A 200 3.81 17.91 -8.34
CA SER A 200 3.60 17.23 -7.06
C SER A 200 4.83 17.38 -6.14
N ALA A 201 4.69 17.09 -4.85
CA ALA A 201 5.82 17.06 -3.93
C ALA A 201 6.91 16.04 -4.32
N ALA A 202 6.53 14.94 -5.00
CA ALA A 202 7.50 13.96 -5.50
C ALA A 202 8.31 14.53 -6.67
N GLU A 203 7.66 15.22 -7.61
CA GLU A 203 8.34 15.90 -8.73
C GLU A 203 9.19 17.07 -8.23
N PHE A 204 8.66 17.85 -7.28
CA PHE A 204 9.41 18.88 -6.59
C PHE A 204 10.69 18.33 -5.97
N PHE A 205 10.60 17.23 -5.21
CA PHE A 205 11.77 16.64 -4.58
C PHE A 205 12.76 16.09 -5.60
N ALA A 206 12.29 15.44 -6.67
CA ALA A 206 13.13 14.93 -7.74
C ALA A 206 13.88 16.06 -8.44
N GLU A 207 13.17 17.09 -8.90
CA GLU A 207 13.76 18.23 -9.61
C GLU A 207 14.70 19.03 -8.71
N MET A 208 14.30 19.35 -7.48
CA MET A 208 15.16 20.11 -6.56
C MET A 208 16.39 19.29 -6.16
N SER A 209 16.28 17.96 -6.05
CA SER A 209 17.44 17.08 -5.84
C SER A 209 18.37 17.03 -7.05
N CYS A 210 17.83 17.06 -8.28
CA CYS A 210 18.65 17.19 -9.49
C CYS A 210 19.44 18.50 -9.49
N ALA A 211 18.79 19.63 -9.17
CA ALA A 211 19.48 20.92 -9.03
C ALA A 211 20.54 20.89 -7.91
N TYR A 212 20.26 20.21 -6.80
CA TYR A 212 21.19 20.14 -5.67
C TYR A 212 22.40 19.22 -5.88
N LEU A 213 22.20 18.07 -6.53
CA LEU A 213 23.24 17.04 -6.72
C LEU A 213 24.01 17.19 -8.03
N ASP A 214 23.37 17.75 -9.06
CA ASP A 214 23.92 17.86 -10.41
C ASP A 214 23.39 19.13 -11.10
N ARG A 215 22.47 19.01 -12.07
CA ARG A 215 21.93 20.15 -12.84
C ARG A 215 20.48 19.93 -13.29
N LEU A 216 19.74 21.03 -13.46
CA LEU A 216 18.49 21.13 -14.20
C LEU A 216 18.66 21.99 -15.47
N GLN A 217 17.77 21.77 -16.43
CA GLN A 217 17.72 22.55 -17.68
C GLN A 217 17.01 23.92 -17.53
N TYR A 218 16.43 24.20 -16.36
CA TYR A 218 15.69 25.42 -16.05
C TYR A 218 15.98 25.88 -14.62
N PHE A 219 15.62 27.13 -14.30
CA PHE A 219 15.91 27.74 -13.00
C PHE A 219 15.05 27.13 -11.86
N PRO A 220 15.62 26.86 -10.66
CA PRO A 220 17.05 26.95 -10.31
C PRO A 220 17.84 25.78 -10.94
N ARG A 221 18.91 26.11 -11.67
CA ARG A 221 19.65 25.14 -12.49
C ARG A 221 20.62 24.29 -11.72
N ASP A 222 21.19 24.84 -10.65
CA ASP A 222 22.24 24.20 -9.90
C ASP A 222 22.11 24.50 -8.39
N ARG A 223 23.05 23.94 -7.64
CA ARG A 223 23.08 23.99 -6.18
C ARG A 223 23.21 25.41 -5.63
N ASP A 224 23.91 26.30 -6.33
CA ASP A 224 24.14 27.66 -5.87
C ASP A 224 22.94 28.55 -6.20
N GLU A 225 22.33 28.39 -7.37
CA GLU A 225 21.05 29.02 -7.70
C GLU A 225 19.94 28.59 -6.75
N LEU A 226 19.85 27.29 -6.44
CA LEU A 226 18.87 26.78 -5.49
C LEU A 226 19.09 27.38 -4.09
N ARG A 227 20.34 27.52 -3.64
CA ARG A 227 20.66 28.14 -2.33
C ARG A 227 20.19 29.59 -2.25
N GLN A 228 20.35 30.35 -3.34
CA GLN A 228 19.95 31.76 -3.39
C GLN A 228 18.43 31.91 -3.53
N HIS A 229 17.82 31.10 -4.39
CA HIS A 229 16.40 31.18 -4.72
C HIS A 229 15.51 30.63 -3.60
N ASP A 230 15.81 29.43 -3.11
CA ASP A 230 15.07 28.74 -2.07
C ASP A 230 16.02 28.14 -1.02
N PRO A 231 16.53 28.97 -0.09
CA PRO A 231 17.47 28.53 0.94
C PRO A 231 16.87 27.48 1.89
N VAL A 232 15.54 27.42 2.03
CA VAL A 232 14.89 26.45 2.91
C VAL A 232 14.93 25.06 2.27
N THR A 233 14.57 24.97 0.99
CA THR A 233 14.68 23.72 0.21
C THR A 233 16.13 23.28 0.10
N PHE A 234 17.07 24.21 -0.13
CA PHE A 234 18.51 23.90 -0.11
C PHE A 234 18.95 23.24 1.21
N GLN A 235 18.53 23.78 2.36
CA GLN A 235 18.87 23.21 3.68
C GLN A 235 18.22 21.85 3.93
N LEU A 236 17.00 21.63 3.43
CA LEU A 236 16.35 20.33 3.47
C LEU A 236 17.18 19.30 2.70
N LEU A 237 17.49 19.58 1.44
CA LEU A 237 18.26 18.67 0.59
C LEU A 237 19.66 18.42 1.14
N ALA A 238 20.30 19.43 1.73
CA ALA A 238 21.58 19.26 2.40
C ALA A 238 21.50 18.24 3.55
N ARG A 239 20.41 18.22 4.32
CA ARG A 239 20.22 17.24 5.40
C ARG A 239 19.90 15.84 4.86
N LEU A 240 19.04 15.74 3.85
CA LEU A 240 18.64 14.47 3.24
C LEU A 240 19.82 13.78 2.54
N TRP A 241 20.61 14.53 1.77
CA TRP A 241 21.70 13.99 0.94
C TRP A 241 23.07 13.95 1.64
N SER A 242 23.28 14.64 2.77
CA SER A 242 24.52 14.51 3.58
C SER A 242 24.60 13.21 4.38
N GLY A 243 23.52 12.43 4.42
CA GLY A 243 23.43 11.22 5.22
C GLY A 243 23.17 11.48 6.71
N ALA A 244 23.02 12.74 7.15
CA ALA A 244 22.60 13.06 8.53
C ALA A 244 21.21 12.50 8.85
N GLU A 245 20.28 12.57 7.90
CA GLU A 245 19.01 11.84 8.02
C GLU A 245 19.12 10.36 7.66
N ASN A 246 20.13 9.88 6.92
CA ASN A 246 20.29 8.45 6.66
C ASN A 246 20.88 7.69 7.86
N ALA A 247 21.65 8.36 8.73
CA ALA A 247 22.00 7.85 10.04
C ALA A 247 20.77 7.86 10.97
N ALA A 248 20.00 8.96 10.97
CA ALA A 248 18.75 9.09 11.73
C ALA A 248 17.62 8.15 11.23
N SER A 249 17.59 7.82 9.93
CA SER A 249 16.61 6.95 9.27
C SER A 249 17.06 5.50 9.23
N ARG A 250 18.36 5.20 9.33
CA ARG A 250 18.84 3.86 9.71
C ARG A 250 18.65 3.58 11.19
N THR A 251 18.64 4.61 12.05
CA THR A 251 18.02 4.49 13.38
C THR A 251 16.49 4.52 13.32
N ARG A 252 15.84 5.11 12.31
CA ARG A 252 14.44 4.80 11.95
C ARG A 252 14.38 3.59 11.03
N LYS A 253 15.01 2.50 11.44
CA LYS A 253 14.71 1.18 10.92
C LYS A 253 13.26 0.77 11.23
N VAL A 254 12.28 1.68 11.30
CA VAL A 254 11.32 1.69 12.42
C VAL A 254 12.10 1.16 13.63
N ALA A 255 12.96 2.00 14.24
CA ALA A 255 13.17 1.76 15.66
C ALA A 255 11.75 1.59 16.17
N SER A 256 11.44 0.38 16.64
CA SER A 256 10.32 0.15 17.52
C SER A 256 10.41 1.31 18.46
N SER A 257 9.62 2.37 18.22
CA SER A 257 9.57 3.49 19.13
C SER A 257 9.19 2.76 20.39
N LYS A 258 10.11 2.69 21.35
CA LYS A 258 9.73 2.14 22.64
C LYS A 258 8.47 2.90 23.00
N ARG A 259 7.49 2.13 23.47
CA ARG A 259 6.13 2.51 23.88
C ARG A 259 5.95 3.96 24.42
N GLU A 260 7.00 4.53 24.98
CA GLU A 260 7.12 5.87 25.55
C GLU A 260 7.38 7.04 24.57
N ASP A 261 7.79 6.80 23.31
CA ASP A 261 8.23 7.85 22.36
C ASP A 261 7.21 8.23 21.27
N LEU A 262 5.98 7.69 21.30
CA LEU A 262 4.92 8.13 20.38
C LEU A 262 4.44 9.54 20.79
N PRO A 263 4.43 10.54 19.87
CA PRO A 263 4.07 11.90 20.23
C PRO A 263 2.63 11.95 20.75
N LYS A 264 2.44 12.41 21.99
CA LYS A 264 1.12 12.75 22.52
C LYS A 264 0.59 13.94 21.72
N LEU A 265 -0.36 13.71 20.84
CA LEU A 265 -1.09 14.78 20.16
C LEU A 265 -2.15 15.33 21.13
N ALA A 266 -2.37 16.64 21.13
CA ALA A 266 -3.35 17.31 22.00
C ALA A 266 -4.80 17.12 21.51
N MET A 267 -5.19 15.85 21.26
CA MET A 267 -6.49 15.44 20.70
C MET A 267 -6.91 14.10 21.32
N SER A 268 -8.19 14.01 21.70
CA SER A 268 -8.82 12.77 22.19
C SER A 268 -9.96 12.33 21.27
N LEU A 269 -10.45 11.10 21.46
CA LEU A 269 -11.64 10.61 20.74
C LEU A 269 -12.88 11.48 20.95
N GLU A 270 -12.97 12.19 22.06
CA GLU A 270 -14.11 13.08 22.37
C GLU A 270 -14.12 14.34 21.50
N ASP A 271 -12.97 14.72 20.92
CA ASP A 271 -12.87 15.85 19.99
C ASP A 271 -13.45 15.54 18.60
N PHE A 272 -13.69 14.25 18.29
CA PHE A 272 -14.29 13.80 17.03
C PHE A 272 -15.80 13.70 17.13
N GLN A 273 -16.49 14.45 16.28
CA GLN A 273 -17.92 14.32 16.07
C GLN A 273 -18.20 13.80 14.66
N ALA A 274 -18.71 12.58 14.61
CA ALA A 274 -19.13 11.93 13.37
C ALA A 274 -20.22 12.76 12.67
N GLY A 275 -20.09 12.91 11.35
CA GLY A 275 -21.12 13.55 10.54
C GLY A 275 -22.22 12.57 10.15
N GLU A 276 -23.00 12.91 9.11
CA GLU A 276 -24.09 12.04 8.64
C GLU A 276 -23.54 10.69 8.15
N LEU A 277 -24.21 9.59 8.51
CA LEU A 277 -23.88 8.26 8.03
C LEU A 277 -24.09 8.17 6.50
N ALA A 278 -23.02 7.89 5.77
CA ALA A 278 -23.06 7.59 4.34
C ALA A 278 -23.27 6.11 4.05
N SER A 279 -22.58 5.23 4.78
CA SER A 279 -22.64 3.78 4.57
C SER A 279 -22.18 3.01 5.80
N GLY A 280 -22.55 1.73 5.86
CA GLY A 280 -22.16 0.81 6.92
C GLY A 280 -22.97 0.99 8.21
N PRO A 281 -22.49 0.42 9.33
CA PRO A 281 -23.19 0.44 10.60
C PRO A 281 -23.24 1.86 11.21
N PRO A 282 -24.19 2.12 12.13
CA PRO A 282 -24.25 3.36 12.89
C PRO A 282 -22.90 3.70 13.52
N THR A 283 -22.55 4.99 13.53
CA THR A 283 -21.26 5.41 14.11
C THR A 283 -21.31 5.24 15.63
N PRO A 284 -20.37 4.48 16.23
CA PRO A 284 -20.32 4.34 17.69
C PRO A 284 -20.05 5.67 18.38
N SER A 285 -20.56 5.83 19.61
CA SER A 285 -20.20 6.98 20.45
C SER A 285 -18.76 6.86 20.93
N ALA A 286 -18.11 7.99 21.25
CA ALA A 286 -16.75 7.98 21.82
C ALA A 286 -16.66 7.07 23.05
N ARG A 287 -17.69 7.07 23.91
CA ARG A 287 -17.78 6.17 25.07
C ARG A 287 -17.80 4.68 24.69
N ALA A 288 -18.49 4.31 23.61
CA ALA A 288 -18.51 2.92 23.13
C ALA A 288 -17.19 2.49 22.48
N LEU A 289 -16.32 3.45 22.12
CA LEU A 289 -15.00 3.19 21.55
C LEU A 289 -13.90 3.13 22.62
N MET A 290 -14.17 3.56 23.85
CA MET A 290 -13.21 3.44 24.96
C MET A 290 -12.86 1.98 25.22
N GLY A 291 -11.58 1.72 25.55
CA GLY A 291 -11.03 0.37 25.68
C GLY A 291 -10.58 -0.26 24.36
N ARG A 292 -10.84 0.37 23.22
CA ARG A 292 -10.46 -0.12 21.88
C ARG A 292 -9.39 0.76 21.25
N VAL A 293 -8.54 0.18 20.41
CA VAL A 293 -7.70 0.96 19.50
C VAL A 293 -8.61 1.51 18.41
N VAL A 294 -8.54 2.80 18.11
CA VAL A 294 -9.40 3.42 17.11
C VAL A 294 -8.59 3.98 15.97
N VAL A 295 -8.94 3.64 14.74
CA VAL A 295 -8.36 4.22 13.52
C VAL A 295 -9.43 5.07 12.86
N LEU A 296 -9.18 6.37 12.75
CA LEU A 296 -10.06 7.31 12.09
C LEU A 296 -9.45 7.76 10.76
N LEU A 297 -9.98 7.26 9.66
CA LEU A 297 -9.58 7.62 8.29
C LEU A 297 -10.39 8.82 7.80
N PHE A 298 -9.71 9.84 7.31
CA PHE A 298 -10.26 10.91 6.51
C PHE A 298 -9.92 10.67 5.04
N PHE A 299 -10.92 10.66 4.15
CA PHE A 299 -10.72 10.33 2.74
C PHE A 299 -11.53 11.23 1.80
N ALA A 300 -11.11 11.28 0.53
CA ALA A 300 -11.78 12.00 -0.54
C ALA A 300 -12.29 10.99 -1.59
N ALA A 301 -13.60 10.89 -1.82
CA ALA A 301 -14.17 9.89 -2.73
C ALA A 301 -13.70 10.03 -4.18
N GLN A 302 -13.24 11.22 -4.57
CA GLN A 302 -12.73 11.55 -5.90
C GLN A 302 -11.26 11.16 -6.07
N SER A 303 -10.57 10.80 -4.98
CA SER A 303 -9.16 10.40 -5.02
C SER A 303 -9.03 8.88 -5.05
N ALA A 304 -8.41 8.35 -6.12
CA ALA A 304 -8.16 6.92 -6.26
C ALA A 304 -7.32 6.35 -5.10
N ASP A 305 -6.31 7.10 -4.65
CA ASP A 305 -5.48 6.73 -3.49
C ASP A 305 -6.31 6.71 -2.20
N ALA A 306 -7.19 7.68 -2.00
CA ALA A 306 -8.06 7.73 -0.84
C ALA A 306 -9.13 6.60 -0.84
N LEU A 307 -9.61 6.20 -2.02
CA LEU A 307 -10.47 5.02 -2.17
C LEU A 307 -9.72 3.71 -1.89
N GLN A 308 -8.43 3.64 -2.21
CA GLN A 308 -7.57 2.50 -1.85
C GLN A 308 -7.32 2.45 -0.35
N ALA A 309 -7.02 3.59 0.28
CA ALA A 309 -6.89 3.71 1.73
C ALA A 309 -8.17 3.27 2.46
N LEU A 310 -9.34 3.63 1.94
CA LEU A 310 -10.63 3.18 2.46
C LEU A 310 -10.79 1.66 2.40
N ALA A 311 -10.45 1.03 1.27
CA ALA A 311 -10.52 -0.43 1.13
C ALA A 311 -9.55 -1.15 2.07
N ARG A 312 -8.31 -0.65 2.22
CA ARG A 312 -7.31 -1.20 3.15
C ARG A 312 -7.74 -1.06 4.60
N SER A 313 -8.36 0.06 4.95
CA SER A 313 -8.88 0.31 6.30
C SER A 313 -10.03 -0.66 6.66
N ALA A 314 -10.89 -0.99 5.70
CA ALA A 314 -11.91 -2.01 5.86
C ALA A 314 -11.30 -3.43 6.03
N GLU A 315 -10.21 -3.74 5.34
CA GLU A 315 -9.46 -4.98 5.54
C GLU A 315 -8.81 -5.06 6.93
N LEU A 316 -8.23 -3.95 7.40
CA LEU A 316 -7.65 -3.86 8.74
C LEU A 316 -8.71 -4.06 9.83
N GLN A 317 -9.89 -3.43 9.70
CA GLN A 317 -11.06 -3.68 10.56
C GLN A 317 -11.41 -5.17 10.60
N ARG A 318 -11.54 -5.80 9.43
CA ARG A 318 -11.89 -7.23 9.33
C ARG A 318 -10.83 -8.13 9.98
N GLU A 319 -9.56 -7.75 9.94
CA GLU A 319 -8.47 -8.55 10.52
C GLU A 319 -8.39 -8.42 12.05
N LEU A 320 -8.61 -7.22 12.60
CA LEU A 320 -8.27 -6.93 14.01
C LEU A 320 -9.45 -6.50 14.88
N ALA A 321 -10.69 -6.45 14.35
CA ALA A 321 -11.87 -6.09 15.14
C ALA A 321 -12.08 -7.02 16.34
N GLU A 322 -11.83 -8.33 16.14
CA GLU A 322 -11.88 -9.38 17.17
C GLU A 322 -10.83 -9.16 18.27
N HIS A 323 -9.82 -8.31 18.05
CA HIS A 323 -8.75 -8.03 19.01
C HIS A 323 -8.82 -6.59 19.57
N GLY A 324 -9.98 -5.94 19.48
CA GLY A 324 -10.19 -4.62 20.05
C GLY A 324 -9.84 -3.45 19.14
N LEU A 325 -9.74 -3.65 17.81
CA LEU A 325 -9.66 -2.55 16.85
C LEU A 325 -11.05 -2.04 16.44
N SER A 326 -11.21 -0.73 16.32
CA SER A 326 -12.34 -0.09 15.63
C SER A 326 -11.82 0.89 14.59
N VAL A 327 -12.17 0.67 13.34
CA VAL A 327 -11.87 1.58 12.24
C VAL A 327 -13.15 2.35 11.89
N LEU A 328 -13.01 3.65 11.72
CA LEU A 328 -14.05 4.56 11.24
C LEU A 328 -13.51 5.32 10.03
N ALA A 329 -14.37 5.67 9.08
CA ALA A 329 -13.99 6.54 7.98
C ALA A 329 -14.92 7.73 7.86
N SER A 330 -14.37 8.85 7.41
CA SER A 330 -15.12 10.07 7.18
C SER A 330 -14.67 10.75 5.90
N HIS A 331 -15.64 11.13 5.08
CA HIS A 331 -15.39 11.91 3.89
C HIS A 331 -15.17 13.37 4.26
N ALA A 332 -13.99 13.89 3.91
CA ALA A 332 -13.52 15.20 4.38
C ALA A 332 -13.18 16.18 3.23
N SER A 333 -13.78 15.99 2.05
CA SER A 333 -13.60 16.88 0.88
C SER A 333 -14.92 17.57 0.52
N THR A 334 -14.83 18.77 -0.08
CA THR A 334 -15.98 19.58 -0.50
C THR A 334 -16.44 19.32 -1.95
N GLY A 335 -15.68 18.52 -2.71
CA GLY A 335 -15.86 18.40 -4.17
C GLY A 335 -16.69 17.21 -4.67
N ALA A 336 -17.29 16.38 -3.82
CA ALA A 336 -17.98 15.14 -4.25
C ALA A 336 -19.47 15.30 -4.06
N ASP A 337 -20.21 14.74 -5.00
CA ASP A 337 -21.62 14.48 -4.78
C ASP A 337 -21.78 13.43 -3.67
N ARG A 338 -22.72 13.67 -2.76
CA ARG A 338 -23.02 12.77 -1.65
C ARG A 338 -23.43 11.38 -2.15
N ALA A 339 -24.09 11.29 -3.30
CA ALA A 339 -24.43 9.99 -3.88
C ALA A 339 -23.18 9.22 -4.31
N GLU A 340 -22.17 9.90 -4.85
CA GLU A 340 -20.87 9.31 -5.21
C GLU A 340 -20.16 8.76 -3.98
N VAL A 341 -20.09 9.52 -2.88
CA VAL A 341 -19.48 9.05 -1.63
C VAL A 341 -20.18 7.81 -1.09
N ARG A 342 -21.52 7.81 -1.06
CA ARG A 342 -22.31 6.65 -0.60
C ARG A 342 -22.05 5.42 -1.46
N ARG A 343 -22.02 5.56 -2.79
CA ARG A 343 -21.68 4.46 -3.71
C ARG A 343 -20.27 3.93 -3.47
N ALA A 344 -19.28 4.83 -3.40
CA ALA A 344 -17.88 4.46 -3.20
C ALA A 344 -17.67 3.71 -1.87
N ALA A 345 -18.29 4.20 -0.80
CA ALA A 345 -18.27 3.59 0.53
C ALA A 345 -18.96 2.22 0.55
N ALA A 346 -20.19 2.11 0.04
CA ALA A 346 -20.93 0.85 -0.01
C ALA A 346 -20.22 -0.23 -0.83
N GLN A 347 -19.50 0.18 -1.88
CA GLN A 347 -18.76 -0.74 -2.74
C GLN A 347 -17.45 -1.24 -2.10
N ARG A 348 -16.72 -0.37 -1.39
CA ARG A 348 -15.34 -0.64 -0.94
C ARG A 348 -15.23 -0.99 0.55
N ALA A 349 -16.14 -0.47 1.35
CA ALA A 349 -16.09 -0.56 2.81
C ALA A 349 -17.51 -0.78 3.43
N PRO A 350 -18.30 -1.77 2.96
CA PRO A 350 -19.68 -1.94 3.41
C PRO A 350 -19.83 -2.26 4.90
N ALA A 351 -18.79 -2.80 5.53
CA ALA A 351 -18.77 -3.13 6.96
C ALA A 351 -18.18 -2.00 7.83
N LEU A 352 -17.71 -0.91 7.21
CA LEU A 352 -17.09 0.21 7.91
C LEU A 352 -18.11 1.32 8.11
N SER A 353 -18.15 1.93 9.30
CA SER A 353 -18.96 3.13 9.49
C SER A 353 -18.32 4.29 8.73
N VAL A 354 -18.96 4.72 7.63
CA VAL A 354 -18.49 5.80 6.77
C VAL A 354 -19.41 7.00 6.92
N THR A 355 -18.86 8.15 7.33
CA THR A 355 -19.62 9.39 7.54
C THR A 355 -19.25 10.50 6.56
N LEU A 356 -20.08 11.54 6.49
CA LEU A 356 -19.90 12.71 5.65
C LEU A 356 -19.64 13.95 6.50
N VAL A 357 -18.67 14.78 6.10
CA VAL A 357 -18.46 16.12 6.68
C VAL A 357 -18.31 16.05 8.20
N PRO A 358 -17.22 15.44 8.71
CA PRO A 358 -17.02 15.34 10.15
C PRO A 358 -16.82 16.72 10.76
N ARG A 359 -17.20 16.89 12.03
CA ARG A 359 -16.79 18.04 12.82
C ARG A 359 -15.64 17.63 13.73
N LEU A 360 -14.58 18.41 13.71
CA LEU A 360 -13.44 18.29 14.60
C LEU A 360 -13.40 19.52 15.48
N ALA A 361 -13.55 19.35 16.80
CA ALA A 361 -13.57 20.45 17.76
C ALA A 361 -12.23 21.20 17.82
N ARG A 362 -11.13 20.52 17.43
CA ARG A 362 -9.80 21.09 17.22
C ARG A 362 -9.34 20.68 15.83
N ASN A 363 -8.87 21.62 15.01
CA ASN A 363 -8.35 21.30 13.68
C ASN A 363 -6.92 20.74 13.84
N PRO A 364 -6.67 19.43 13.67
CA PRO A 364 -5.34 18.86 13.88
C PRO A 364 -4.37 19.17 12.74
N GLY A 365 -4.80 19.95 11.73
CA GLY A 365 -4.09 20.08 10.48
C GLY A 365 -4.08 18.71 9.78
N LEU A 366 -5.25 18.25 9.33
CA LEU A 366 -5.43 16.97 8.60
C LEU A 366 -4.57 16.82 7.32
N GLY A 367 -3.74 17.81 6.99
CA GLY A 367 -2.83 17.77 5.85
C GLY A 367 -3.56 17.45 4.55
N LYS A 368 -2.95 16.56 3.75
CA LYS A 368 -3.50 16.05 2.49
C LYS A 368 -4.28 14.77 2.73
N LEU A 369 -5.43 14.62 2.09
CA LEU A 369 -6.21 13.38 2.10
C LEU A 369 -5.61 12.35 1.13
N PRO A 370 -5.60 11.05 1.48
CA PRO A 370 -6.14 10.46 2.71
C PRO A 370 -5.24 10.67 3.93
N HIS A 371 -5.85 10.91 5.09
CA HIS A 371 -5.16 11.14 6.36
C HIS A 371 -5.79 10.30 7.45
N THR A 372 -5.00 9.77 8.38
CA THR A 372 -5.48 8.88 9.43
C THR A 372 -4.97 9.33 10.78
N VAL A 373 -5.84 9.22 11.79
CA VAL A 373 -5.49 9.36 13.20
C VAL A 373 -5.68 8.01 13.88
N VAL A 374 -4.73 7.58 14.70
CA VAL A 374 -4.84 6.38 15.53
C VAL A 374 -4.89 6.77 17.00
N PHE A 375 -5.90 6.27 17.72
CA PHE A 375 -6.07 6.42 19.15
C PHE A 375 -5.81 5.10 19.86
N ASP A 376 -5.18 5.16 21.02
CA ASP A 376 -5.07 4.00 21.90
C ASP A 376 -6.38 3.70 22.65
N CYS A 377 -6.36 2.64 23.46
CA CYS A 377 -7.53 2.21 24.24
C CYS A 377 -7.98 3.19 25.33
N LEU A 378 -7.17 4.21 25.65
CA LEU A 378 -7.54 5.30 26.54
C LEU A 378 -8.11 6.50 25.78
N GLY A 379 -8.30 6.36 24.46
CA GLY A 379 -8.81 7.42 23.59
C GLY A 379 -7.81 8.53 23.32
N GLN A 380 -6.52 8.32 23.58
CA GLN A 380 -5.46 9.30 23.31
C GLN A 380 -4.89 9.09 21.91
N ALA A 381 -4.76 10.17 21.14
CA ALA A 381 -4.15 10.11 19.82
C ALA A 381 -2.65 9.78 19.91
N ARG A 382 -2.24 8.68 19.27
CA ARG A 382 -0.86 8.17 19.22
C ARG A 382 -0.20 8.31 17.86
N PHE A 383 -0.99 8.55 16.81
CA PHE A 383 -0.51 8.77 15.45
C PHE A 383 -1.45 9.70 14.68
N SER A 384 -0.88 10.51 13.80
CA SER A 384 -1.60 11.33 12.82
C SER A 384 -0.73 11.44 11.57
N GLY A 385 -1.24 10.99 10.42
CA GLY A 385 -0.46 10.96 9.18
C GLY A 385 -1.06 10.05 8.11
N SER A 386 -0.20 9.53 7.24
CA SER A 386 -0.57 8.65 6.14
C SER A 386 -1.28 7.37 6.64
N PRO A 387 -2.36 6.92 5.96
CA PRO A 387 -3.07 5.68 6.31
C PRO A 387 -2.18 4.43 6.21
N TYR A 388 -1.12 4.48 5.39
CA TYR A 388 -0.19 3.36 5.20
C TYR A 388 0.71 3.16 6.42
N ASP A 389 1.12 4.24 7.08
CA ASP A 389 1.94 4.18 8.29
C ASP A 389 1.07 3.94 9.54
N ALA A 390 -0.16 4.46 9.53
CA ALA A 390 -1.15 4.24 10.58
C ALA A 390 -1.46 2.75 10.80
N GLU A 391 -1.42 1.94 9.73
CA GLU A 391 -1.68 0.50 9.82
C GLU A 391 -0.72 -0.19 10.79
N LEU A 392 0.58 0.11 10.72
CA LEU A 392 1.57 -0.50 11.61
C LEU A 392 1.34 -0.08 13.06
N VAL A 393 1.07 1.22 13.30
CA VAL A 393 0.80 1.72 14.66
C VAL A 393 -0.45 1.06 15.27
N ALA A 394 -1.53 0.94 14.49
CA ALA A 394 -2.75 0.28 14.93
C ALA A 394 -2.48 -1.19 15.30
N ARG A 395 -1.72 -1.91 14.47
CA ARG A 395 -1.31 -3.30 14.73
C ARG A 395 -0.49 -3.42 16.02
N GLN A 396 0.45 -2.52 16.26
CA GLN A 396 1.28 -2.51 17.47
C GLN A 396 0.45 -2.27 18.73
N LEU A 397 -0.48 -1.29 18.69
CA LEU A 397 -1.37 -1.00 19.83
C LEU A 397 -2.33 -2.16 20.12
N VAL A 398 -2.83 -2.85 19.10
CA VAL A 398 -3.65 -4.07 19.25
C VAL A 398 -2.80 -5.23 19.79
N GLY A 399 -1.56 -5.35 19.33
CA GLY A 399 -0.56 -6.27 19.88
C GLY A 399 -0.32 -6.04 21.37
N ASP A 400 -0.21 -4.78 21.78
CA ASP A 400 -0.08 -4.37 23.17
C ASP A 400 -1.31 -4.75 24.00
N LEU A 401 -2.53 -4.60 23.46
CA LEU A 401 -3.75 -5.03 24.16
C LEU A 401 -3.70 -6.53 24.52
N MET A 402 -3.41 -7.39 23.55
CA MET A 402 -3.34 -8.84 23.78
C MET A 402 -2.20 -9.22 24.72
N ALA A 403 -1.00 -8.65 24.51
CA ALA A 403 0.16 -8.96 25.35
C ALA A 403 -0.04 -8.48 26.80
N ASN A 404 -0.68 -7.33 27.01
CA ASN A 404 -0.99 -6.82 28.35
C ASN A 404 -2.13 -7.61 29.00
N ALA A 405 -3.10 -8.11 28.25
CA ALA A 405 -4.14 -8.99 28.79
C ALA A 405 -3.54 -10.29 29.36
N ALA A 406 -2.60 -10.91 28.64
CA ALA A 406 -1.89 -12.09 29.12
C ALA A 406 -1.06 -11.86 30.40
N ALA A 407 -0.61 -10.62 30.63
CA ALA A 407 0.20 -10.23 31.79
C ALA A 407 -0.62 -9.85 33.04
N ARG A 408 -1.89 -9.44 32.89
CA ARG A 408 -2.72 -8.97 34.02
C ARG A 408 -3.27 -10.11 34.90
N ASP A 409 -3.25 -11.33 34.42
CA ASP A 409 -3.79 -12.52 35.11
C ASP A 409 -2.71 -13.24 35.95
N THR A 410 -1.77 -12.48 36.56
CA THR A 410 -0.71 -13.00 37.44
C THR A 410 -1.08 -13.01 38.91
N GLY A 411 -2.22 -12.43 39.32
CA GLY A 411 -2.70 -12.45 40.71
C GLY A 411 -1.85 -11.69 41.74
N ASP A 412 -0.65 -11.23 41.36
CA ASP A 412 0.25 -10.45 42.22
C ASP A 412 0.10 -8.95 41.95
N GLU A 413 -0.10 -8.17 43.02
CA GLU A 413 -0.09 -6.70 43.01
C GLU A 413 1.29 -6.09 42.61
N ALA A 414 2.28 -6.93 42.29
CA ALA A 414 3.56 -6.57 41.70
C ALA A 414 3.55 -6.83 40.18
N GLY A 415 2.77 -6.05 39.45
CA GLY A 415 2.73 -6.12 37.99
C GLY A 415 4.02 -5.60 37.34
N ASP A 416 5.00 -6.48 37.08
CA ASP A 416 6.09 -6.19 36.13
C ASP A 416 6.88 -7.41 35.60
N GLU A 417 6.49 -8.65 35.88
CA GLU A 417 7.17 -9.81 35.28
C GLU A 417 6.67 -10.05 33.85
N GLY A 418 7.45 -9.55 32.87
CA GLY A 418 7.30 -9.89 31.45
C GLY A 418 7.38 -11.39 31.18
N PRO A 419 7.10 -11.86 29.95
CA PRO A 419 7.03 -13.29 29.69
C PRO A 419 8.38 -13.98 29.91
N PRO A 420 8.37 -15.27 30.29
CA PRO A 420 9.58 -16.08 30.38
C PRO A 420 10.39 -16.06 29.07
N ALA A 421 11.72 -16.23 29.19
CA ALA A 421 12.66 -16.15 28.08
C ALA A 421 12.24 -16.88 26.78
N PRO A 422 11.69 -18.11 26.82
CA PRO A 422 11.24 -18.81 25.62
C PRO A 422 10.08 -18.12 24.86
N LEU A 423 9.30 -17.27 25.54
CA LEU A 423 8.12 -16.61 25.00
C LEU A 423 8.37 -15.14 24.59
N LEU A 424 9.47 -14.52 25.04
CA LEU A 424 9.82 -13.12 24.72
C LEU A 424 9.74 -12.81 23.21
N ALA A 425 10.27 -13.70 22.36
CA ALA A 425 10.25 -13.47 20.91
C ALA A 425 8.86 -13.57 20.29
N ILE A 426 7.94 -14.32 20.91
CA ILE A 426 6.56 -14.48 20.45
C ILE A 426 5.73 -13.28 20.90
N GLU A 427 5.83 -12.89 22.17
CA GLU A 427 5.16 -11.70 22.69
C GLU A 427 5.63 -10.44 21.96
N LYS A 428 6.95 -10.31 21.73
CA LYS A 428 7.51 -9.21 20.94
C LYS A 428 6.95 -9.16 19.52
N ALA A 429 6.73 -10.31 18.88
CA ALA A 429 6.15 -10.36 17.53
C ALA A 429 4.72 -9.77 17.52
N LEU A 430 3.89 -10.10 18.51
CA LEU A 430 2.57 -9.48 18.67
C LEU A 430 2.68 -7.98 18.83
N ARG A 431 3.52 -7.51 19.75
CA ARG A 431 3.73 -6.07 19.99
C ARG A 431 4.31 -5.32 18.79
N GLN A 432 4.98 -6.03 17.88
CA GLN A 432 5.49 -5.49 16.62
C GLN A 432 4.44 -5.46 15.49
N GLY A 433 3.26 -6.01 15.73
CA GLY A 433 2.15 -6.01 14.79
C GLY A 433 2.07 -7.24 13.89
N ASP A 434 2.77 -8.33 14.21
CA ASP A 434 2.59 -9.60 13.50
C ASP A 434 1.14 -10.09 13.62
N LYS A 435 0.67 -10.77 12.58
CA LYS A 435 -0.71 -11.24 12.49
C LYS A 435 -1.04 -12.22 13.64
N PRO A 436 -2.12 -12.03 14.40
CA PRO A 436 -2.47 -12.91 15.52
C PRO A 436 -2.57 -14.40 15.15
N PRO A 437 -3.16 -14.81 14.00
CA PRO A 437 -3.16 -16.22 13.60
C PRO A 437 -1.75 -16.80 13.35
N ALA A 438 -0.83 -15.99 12.83
CA ALA A 438 0.54 -16.43 12.58
C ALA A 438 1.35 -16.56 13.87
N VAL A 439 1.10 -15.68 14.84
CA VAL A 439 1.68 -15.79 16.19
C VAL A 439 1.12 -17.02 16.91
N LEU A 440 -0.21 -17.23 16.88
CA LEU A 440 -0.85 -18.38 17.50
C LEU A 440 -0.28 -19.70 16.95
N ALA A 441 -0.16 -19.85 15.62
CA ALA A 441 0.40 -21.04 15.01
C ALA A 441 1.87 -21.32 15.42
N ARG A 442 2.65 -20.27 15.72
CA ARG A 442 4.02 -20.42 16.27
C ARG A 442 3.98 -20.84 17.73
N LEU A 443 3.07 -20.24 18.52
CA LEU A 443 2.89 -20.51 19.93
C LEU A 443 2.42 -21.94 20.17
N GLU A 444 1.44 -22.43 19.41
CA GLU A 444 0.91 -23.80 19.48
C GLU A 444 2.02 -24.85 19.31
N LYS A 445 2.93 -24.64 18.34
CA LYS A 445 4.06 -25.52 18.03
C LYS A 445 5.18 -25.51 19.07
N LEU A 446 5.20 -24.52 19.97
CA LEU A 446 6.25 -24.39 20.97
C LEU A 446 6.03 -25.39 22.12
N THR A 447 6.98 -26.29 22.34
CA THR A 447 7.00 -27.17 23.52
C THR A 447 7.82 -26.53 24.62
N LEU A 448 7.25 -26.43 25.83
CA LEU A 448 7.86 -25.78 26.99
C LEU A 448 8.03 -26.79 28.12
N ALA A 449 9.22 -26.83 28.71
CA ALA A 449 9.58 -27.82 29.71
C ALA A 449 9.09 -27.44 31.12
N ASP A 450 9.19 -26.17 31.49
CA ASP A 450 8.87 -25.69 32.83
C ASP A 450 7.37 -25.34 32.99
N PRO A 451 6.78 -25.53 34.19
CA PRO A 451 5.38 -25.19 34.45
C PRO A 451 5.04 -23.71 34.26
N VAL A 452 5.97 -22.80 34.59
CA VAL A 452 5.73 -21.35 34.54
C VAL A 452 5.54 -20.88 33.10
N SER A 453 6.46 -21.26 32.20
CA SER A 453 6.36 -20.94 30.77
C SER A 453 5.14 -21.60 30.13
N ARG A 454 4.75 -22.81 30.56
CA ARG A 454 3.51 -23.44 30.09
C ARG A 454 2.27 -22.65 30.50
N ALA A 455 2.18 -22.19 31.75
CA ALA A 455 1.07 -21.35 32.21
C ALA A 455 1.02 -20.03 31.45
N TRP A 456 2.17 -19.37 31.25
CA TRP A 456 2.27 -18.14 30.47
C TRP A 456 1.86 -18.33 29.01
N LYS A 457 2.24 -19.46 28.38
CA LYS A 457 1.79 -19.83 27.03
C LYS A 457 0.27 -19.95 26.97
N VAL A 458 -0.37 -20.59 27.95
CA VAL A 458 -1.84 -20.72 28.01
C VAL A 458 -2.50 -19.35 28.06
N ARG A 459 -2.07 -18.47 28.98
CA ARG A 459 -2.59 -17.09 29.06
C ARG A 459 -2.45 -16.30 27.77
N LEU A 460 -1.31 -16.45 27.09
CA LEU A 460 -1.08 -15.76 25.82
C LEU A 460 -1.97 -16.32 24.69
N VAL A 461 -2.24 -17.63 24.68
CA VAL A 461 -3.23 -18.23 23.77
C VAL A 461 -4.63 -17.69 24.08
N GLU A 462 -5.03 -17.67 25.34
CA GLU A 462 -6.33 -17.15 25.79
C GLU A 462 -6.50 -15.68 25.40
N ALA A 463 -5.51 -14.83 25.65
CA ALA A 463 -5.56 -13.41 25.28
C ALA A 463 -5.65 -13.18 23.76
N ILE A 464 -5.03 -14.03 22.94
CA ILE A 464 -5.18 -13.98 21.48
C ILE A 464 -6.58 -14.42 21.06
N LEU A 465 -7.13 -15.46 21.71
CA LEU A 465 -8.39 -16.09 21.30
C LEU A 465 -9.64 -15.56 22.01
N GLU A 466 -9.51 -14.69 23.02
CA GLU A 466 -10.63 -14.15 23.80
C GLU A 466 -11.73 -13.55 22.91
N GLY A 467 -11.40 -12.54 22.11
CA GLY A 467 -12.38 -11.92 21.23
C GLY A 467 -12.79 -12.77 20.01
N PRO A 468 -11.91 -13.58 19.39
CA PRO A 468 -12.31 -14.59 18.41
C PRO A 468 -13.31 -15.63 18.95
N HIS A 469 -13.13 -16.13 20.18
CA HIS A 469 -14.10 -17.02 20.84
C HIS A 469 -15.43 -16.31 21.04
N GLN A 470 -15.42 -15.09 21.58
CA GLN A 470 -16.65 -14.29 21.71
C GLN A 470 -17.34 -14.08 20.35
N SER A 471 -16.58 -13.80 19.30
CA SER A 471 -17.14 -13.59 17.96
C SER A 471 -17.74 -14.87 17.37
N LEU A 472 -17.15 -16.04 17.66
CA LEU A 472 -17.70 -17.34 17.28
C LEU A 472 -19.03 -17.59 18.01
N GLU A 473 -19.08 -17.35 19.32
CA GLU A 473 -20.29 -17.50 20.14
C GLU A 473 -21.40 -16.55 19.67
N ASP A 474 -21.08 -15.26 19.48
CA ASP A 474 -22.03 -14.24 19.01
C ASP A 474 -22.59 -14.61 17.63
N SER A 475 -21.73 -15.08 16.72
CA SER A 475 -22.15 -15.53 15.38
C SER A 475 -23.09 -16.73 15.48
N GLN A 476 -22.80 -17.71 16.35
CA GLN A 476 -23.66 -18.88 16.55
C GLN A 476 -25.01 -18.54 17.19
N ALA A 477 -25.02 -17.58 18.13
CA ALA A 477 -26.20 -17.08 18.81
C ALA A 477 -27.05 -16.16 17.91
N GLY A 478 -26.47 -15.60 16.85
CA GLY A 478 -27.13 -14.71 15.90
C GLY A 478 -28.44 -15.29 15.33
N PRO A 479 -29.47 -14.43 15.12
CA PRO A 479 -30.79 -14.87 14.68
C PRO A 479 -30.82 -15.33 13.21
N ASP A 480 -29.93 -14.81 12.36
CA ASP A 480 -29.83 -15.17 10.94
C ASP A 480 -28.70 -16.19 10.73
N LYS A 481 -29.06 -17.43 10.40
CA LYS A 481 -28.08 -18.52 10.27
C LYS A 481 -27.27 -18.43 8.98
N ALA A 482 -27.82 -17.81 7.93
CA ALA A 482 -27.09 -17.57 6.69
C ALA A 482 -25.97 -16.52 6.87
N VAL A 483 -26.25 -15.44 7.62
CA VAL A 483 -25.24 -14.44 7.99
C VAL A 483 -24.16 -15.07 8.87
N ALA A 484 -24.56 -15.78 9.93
CA ALA A 484 -23.63 -16.48 10.81
C ALA A 484 -22.70 -17.43 10.03
N PHE A 485 -23.25 -18.18 9.06
CA PHE A 485 -22.45 -19.07 8.23
C PHE A 485 -21.41 -18.30 7.38
N CYS A 486 -21.79 -17.17 6.77
CA CYS A 486 -20.86 -16.34 6.00
C CYS A 486 -19.75 -15.75 6.88
N ASP A 487 -20.08 -15.30 8.09
CA ASP A 487 -19.12 -14.73 9.03
C ASP A 487 -18.10 -15.79 9.47
N LEU A 488 -18.57 -16.99 9.81
CA LEU A 488 -17.70 -18.11 10.18
C LEU A 488 -16.81 -18.60 9.02
N GLU A 489 -17.28 -18.57 7.78
CA GLU A 489 -16.41 -18.85 6.63
C GLU A 489 -15.29 -17.82 6.49
N GLY A 490 -15.60 -16.55 6.79
CA GLY A 490 -14.60 -15.49 6.86
C GLY A 490 -13.59 -15.73 7.98
N MET A 491 -14.04 -16.17 9.15
CA MET A 491 -13.18 -16.52 10.29
C MET A 491 -12.27 -17.72 9.97
N ASP A 492 -12.80 -18.79 9.37
CA ASP A 492 -12.03 -19.97 8.97
C ASP A 492 -10.87 -19.61 8.05
N GLN A 493 -11.10 -18.71 7.10
CA GLN A 493 -10.05 -18.22 6.21
C GLN A 493 -8.95 -17.44 6.94
N ARG A 494 -9.32 -16.60 7.93
CA ARG A 494 -8.37 -15.81 8.72
C ARG A 494 -7.52 -16.68 9.63
N TRP A 495 -8.15 -17.67 10.27
CA TRP A 495 -7.55 -18.52 11.29
C TRP A 495 -6.97 -19.84 10.74
N ARG A 496 -6.97 -20.03 9.42
CA ARG A 496 -6.50 -21.25 8.77
C ARG A 496 -5.13 -21.71 9.26
N GLY A 497 -5.07 -22.94 9.75
CA GLY A 497 -3.83 -23.59 10.20
C GLY A 497 -3.52 -23.42 11.70
N THR A 498 -4.46 -22.91 12.49
CA THR A 498 -4.43 -22.90 13.97
C THR A 498 -5.39 -23.94 14.55
N SER A 499 -5.34 -24.17 15.87
CA SER A 499 -6.33 -25.03 16.55
C SER A 499 -7.73 -24.44 16.50
N PHE A 500 -7.85 -23.11 16.57
CA PHE A 500 -9.13 -22.40 16.54
C PHE A 500 -9.90 -22.59 15.21
N ALA A 501 -9.19 -22.71 14.07
CA ALA A 501 -9.86 -23.06 12.81
C ALA A 501 -10.59 -24.41 12.86
N ALA A 502 -10.13 -25.37 13.67
CA ALA A 502 -10.83 -26.64 13.84
C ALA A 502 -12.16 -26.49 14.60
N GLU A 503 -12.26 -25.51 15.50
CA GLU A 503 -13.51 -25.17 16.20
C GLU A 503 -14.51 -24.53 15.23
N ILE A 504 -14.05 -23.56 14.43
CA ILE A 504 -14.86 -22.92 13.40
C ILE A 504 -15.35 -23.96 12.37
N ALA A 505 -14.50 -24.88 11.93
CA ALA A 505 -14.87 -25.94 11.00
C ALA A 505 -15.99 -26.86 11.54
N ARG A 506 -15.97 -27.15 12.85
CA ARG A 506 -17.07 -27.90 13.50
C ARG A 506 -18.36 -27.09 13.50
N ALA A 507 -18.30 -25.81 13.86
CA ALA A 507 -19.45 -24.90 13.81
C ALA A 507 -20.04 -24.79 12.40
N LEU A 508 -19.21 -24.61 11.38
CA LEU A 508 -19.59 -24.57 9.97
C LEU A 508 -20.26 -25.87 9.51
N THR A 509 -19.76 -27.02 9.96
CA THR A 509 -20.35 -28.33 9.64
C THR A 509 -21.78 -28.45 10.18
N THR A 510 -22.02 -27.93 11.37
CA THR A 510 -23.36 -27.88 11.97
C THR A 510 -24.27 -26.91 11.22
N LEU A 511 -23.84 -25.65 11.03
CA LEU A 511 -24.62 -24.63 10.33
C LEU A 511 -24.96 -25.01 8.89
N ARG A 512 -24.08 -25.75 8.20
CA ARG A 512 -24.35 -26.20 6.83
C ARG A 512 -25.63 -27.03 6.71
N LYS A 513 -26.12 -27.67 7.78
CA LYS A 513 -27.37 -28.45 7.76
C LYS A 513 -28.62 -27.58 7.89
N ASP A 514 -28.46 -26.31 8.27
CA ASP A 514 -29.57 -25.39 8.51
C ASP A 514 -30.29 -25.01 7.19
N PRO A 515 -31.65 -24.98 7.16
CA PRO A 515 -32.40 -24.61 5.97
C PRO A 515 -32.07 -23.21 5.40
N GLU A 516 -31.80 -22.22 6.24
CA GLU A 516 -31.44 -20.86 5.81
C GLU A 516 -30.07 -20.86 5.13
N VAL A 517 -29.13 -21.62 5.68
CA VAL A 517 -27.80 -21.80 5.10
C VAL A 517 -27.88 -22.56 3.78
N GLN A 518 -28.70 -23.60 3.69
CA GLN A 518 -28.95 -24.30 2.43
C GLN A 518 -29.56 -23.38 1.36
N ARG A 519 -30.46 -22.48 1.76
CA ARG A 519 -31.02 -21.44 0.88
C ARG A 519 -29.95 -20.45 0.40
N GLU A 520 -29.09 -19.97 1.30
CA GLU A 520 -27.93 -19.12 0.95
C GLU A 520 -26.97 -19.82 -0.01
N LEU A 521 -26.62 -21.09 0.24
CA LEU A 521 -25.72 -21.85 -0.65
C LEU A 521 -26.30 -22.02 -2.06
N ARG A 522 -27.63 -22.17 -2.20
CA ARG A 522 -28.32 -22.18 -3.50
C ARG A 522 -28.31 -20.80 -4.15
N ALA A 523 -28.53 -19.73 -3.37
CA ALA A 523 -28.45 -18.35 -3.85
C ALA A 523 -27.05 -18.02 -4.41
N ARG A 524 -25.98 -18.53 -3.78
CA ARG A 524 -24.60 -18.35 -4.26
C ARG A 524 -24.37 -18.86 -5.69
N LEU A 525 -25.09 -19.90 -6.13
CA LEU A 525 -24.98 -20.38 -7.51
C LEU A 525 -25.43 -19.31 -8.53
N LEU A 526 -26.44 -18.51 -8.20
CA LEU A 526 -26.86 -17.38 -9.02
C LEU A 526 -25.94 -16.16 -8.82
N GLN A 527 -25.47 -15.90 -7.60
CA GLN A 527 -24.50 -14.85 -7.34
C GLN A 527 -23.20 -15.05 -8.14
N GLU A 528 -22.71 -16.29 -8.25
CA GLU A 528 -21.54 -16.61 -9.06
C GLU A 528 -21.78 -16.41 -10.57
N LYS A 529 -23.03 -16.58 -11.06
CA LYS A 529 -23.38 -16.17 -12.43
C LYS A 529 -23.28 -14.65 -12.60
N VAL A 530 -23.83 -13.88 -11.65
CA VAL A 530 -23.71 -12.41 -11.65
C VAL A 530 -22.23 -12.01 -11.62
N ARG A 531 -21.41 -12.68 -10.81
CA ARG A 531 -19.95 -12.47 -10.74
C ARG A 531 -19.24 -12.80 -12.06
N ALA A 532 -19.62 -13.90 -12.72
CA ALA A 532 -19.04 -14.28 -14.00
C ALA A 532 -19.35 -13.25 -15.10
N TYR A 533 -20.58 -12.72 -15.15
CA TYR A 533 -20.94 -11.65 -16.08
C TYR A 533 -20.23 -10.34 -15.73
N ASP A 534 -20.16 -9.97 -14.45
CA ASP A 534 -19.41 -8.80 -14.00
C ASP A 534 -17.93 -8.86 -14.41
N ALA A 535 -17.29 -10.03 -14.26
CA ALA A 535 -15.89 -10.23 -14.64
C ALA A 535 -15.67 -10.06 -16.15
N GLN A 536 -16.65 -10.47 -16.97
CA GLN A 536 -16.62 -10.25 -18.42
C GLN A 536 -16.84 -8.79 -18.77
N LEU A 537 -17.88 -8.15 -18.21
CA LEU A 537 -18.23 -6.75 -18.42
C LEU A 537 -17.10 -5.80 -17.99
N SER A 538 -16.43 -6.09 -16.89
CA SER A 538 -15.32 -5.27 -16.38
C SER A 538 -14.11 -5.22 -17.33
N ARG A 539 -13.98 -6.18 -18.25
CA ARG A 539 -12.92 -6.22 -19.27
C ARG A 539 -13.31 -5.57 -20.60
N ARG A 540 -14.56 -5.10 -20.73
CA ARG A 540 -15.05 -4.49 -21.98
C ARG A 540 -14.57 -3.05 -22.11
N PRO A 541 -14.41 -2.52 -23.34
CA PRO A 541 -14.12 -1.11 -23.54
C PRO A 541 -15.15 -0.21 -22.84
N LYS A 542 -14.69 0.89 -22.23
CA LYS A 542 -15.52 1.84 -21.46
C LYS A 542 -16.13 1.27 -20.16
N SER A 543 -15.62 0.16 -19.63
CA SER A 543 -16.08 -0.44 -18.37
C SER A 543 -15.85 0.42 -17.12
N PHE A 544 -15.12 1.52 -17.23
CA PHE A 544 -14.94 2.53 -16.17
C PHE A 544 -16.16 3.48 -16.05
N GLU A 545 -17.06 3.49 -17.04
CA GLU A 545 -18.34 4.21 -17.01
C GLU A 545 -19.54 3.26 -17.30
N PRO A 546 -19.75 2.23 -16.45
CA PRO A 546 -20.70 1.15 -16.74
C PRO A 546 -22.19 1.57 -16.72
N SER A 547 -22.52 2.71 -16.13
CA SER A 547 -23.86 3.29 -16.07
C SER A 547 -24.28 3.98 -17.37
N LYS A 548 -23.32 4.44 -18.19
CA LYS A 548 -23.58 5.31 -19.34
C LYS A 548 -24.29 4.56 -20.49
N PRO A 549 -25.21 5.22 -21.23
CA PRO A 549 -25.95 4.58 -22.32
C PRO A 549 -25.04 3.89 -23.35
N ALA A 550 -23.92 4.51 -23.72
CA ALA A 550 -22.99 3.97 -24.71
C ALA A 550 -22.40 2.61 -24.29
N PHE A 551 -22.01 2.44 -23.02
CA PHE A 551 -21.51 1.16 -22.52
C PHE A 551 -22.62 0.12 -22.47
N ARG A 552 -23.82 0.53 -22.02
CA ARG A 552 -24.94 -0.37 -21.83
C ARG A 552 -25.50 -0.92 -23.13
N THR A 553 -25.65 -0.08 -24.15
CA THR A 553 -26.08 -0.51 -25.49
C THR A 553 -25.07 -1.48 -26.11
N ALA A 554 -23.77 -1.19 -25.97
CA ALA A 554 -22.71 -2.02 -26.54
C ALA A 554 -22.53 -3.40 -25.85
N ASN A 555 -23.05 -3.58 -24.64
CA ASN A 555 -22.89 -4.80 -23.84
C ASN A 555 -24.24 -5.37 -23.35
N ALA A 556 -25.32 -5.08 -24.09
CA ALA A 556 -26.67 -5.53 -23.74
C ALA A 556 -26.79 -7.06 -23.66
N ASP A 557 -26.00 -7.78 -24.46
CA ASP A 557 -25.88 -9.25 -24.50
C ASP A 557 -25.41 -9.84 -23.17
N LEU A 558 -24.56 -9.14 -22.42
CA LEU A 558 -24.08 -9.55 -21.10
C LEU A 558 -24.90 -8.95 -19.96
N LEU A 559 -25.42 -7.73 -20.13
CA LEU A 559 -26.23 -7.06 -19.12
C LEU A 559 -27.61 -7.70 -18.95
N ALA A 560 -28.24 -8.17 -20.03
CA ALA A 560 -29.53 -8.85 -19.97
C ALA A 560 -29.50 -10.13 -19.07
N PRO A 561 -28.59 -11.11 -19.30
CA PRO A 561 -28.53 -12.30 -18.46
C PRO A 561 -28.02 -12.01 -17.04
N LEU A 562 -27.17 -10.97 -16.84
CA LEU A 562 -26.80 -10.50 -15.50
C LEU A 562 -28.05 -10.02 -14.74
N ASN A 563 -28.85 -9.15 -15.35
CA ASN A 563 -30.07 -8.62 -14.74
C ASN A 563 -31.11 -9.73 -14.50
N GLN A 564 -31.23 -10.69 -15.41
CA GLN A 564 -32.10 -11.85 -15.23
C GLN A 564 -31.67 -12.69 -14.01
N ALA A 565 -30.37 -12.94 -13.84
CA ALA A 565 -29.86 -13.66 -12.67
C ALA A 565 -30.10 -12.88 -11.37
N LEU A 566 -29.94 -11.56 -11.40
CA LEU A 566 -30.20 -10.68 -10.26
C LEU A 566 -31.68 -10.66 -9.88
N GLU A 567 -32.57 -10.62 -10.88
CA GLU A 567 -34.01 -10.61 -10.63
C GLU A 567 -34.51 -11.94 -10.06
N ARG A 568 -33.97 -13.07 -10.54
CA ARG A 568 -34.21 -14.37 -9.92
C ARG A 568 -33.71 -14.43 -8.48
N LEU A 569 -32.55 -13.84 -8.18
CA LEU A 569 -32.07 -13.72 -6.79
C LEU A 569 -33.04 -12.94 -5.91
N ARG A 570 -33.60 -11.83 -6.40
CA ARG A 570 -34.58 -11.03 -5.64
C ARG A 570 -35.86 -11.81 -5.36
N GLN A 571 -36.36 -12.55 -6.36
CA GLN A 571 -37.60 -13.30 -6.25
C GLN A 571 -37.48 -14.55 -5.38
N GLU A 572 -36.43 -15.35 -5.58
CA GLU A 572 -36.28 -16.66 -4.95
C GLU A 572 -35.49 -16.58 -3.60
N TYR A 573 -34.58 -15.61 -3.48
CA TYR A 573 -33.57 -15.54 -2.41
C TYR A 573 -33.53 -14.20 -1.68
N ALA A 574 -34.67 -13.51 -1.55
CA ALA A 574 -34.82 -12.31 -0.75
C ALA A 574 -34.26 -12.49 0.68
N GLY A 575 -33.49 -11.50 1.14
CA GLY A 575 -32.86 -11.47 2.47
C GLY A 575 -31.53 -12.24 2.57
N THR A 576 -31.12 -12.99 1.55
CA THR A 576 -29.86 -13.75 1.61
C THR A 576 -28.61 -12.87 1.47
N PRO A 577 -27.51 -13.17 2.17
CA PRO A 577 -26.21 -12.53 1.94
C PRO A 577 -25.74 -12.57 0.49
N ALA A 578 -26.02 -13.67 -0.23
CA ALA A 578 -25.70 -13.80 -1.65
C ALA A 578 -26.40 -12.75 -2.53
N LEU A 579 -27.69 -12.49 -2.29
CA LEU A 579 -28.43 -11.43 -2.99
C LEU A 579 -27.80 -10.07 -2.71
N ALA A 580 -27.56 -9.73 -1.45
CA ALA A 580 -26.96 -8.45 -1.08
C ALA A 580 -25.58 -8.24 -1.76
N GLY A 581 -24.77 -9.31 -1.85
CA GLY A 581 -23.51 -9.26 -2.59
C GLY A 581 -23.67 -9.12 -4.10
N ALA A 582 -24.67 -9.78 -4.70
CA ALA A 582 -24.97 -9.65 -6.13
C ALA A 582 -25.46 -8.23 -6.48
N GLU A 583 -26.30 -7.63 -5.64
CA GLU A 583 -26.79 -6.26 -5.83
C GLU A 583 -25.65 -5.25 -5.74
N ARG A 584 -24.74 -5.38 -4.75
CA ARG A 584 -23.55 -4.54 -4.68
C ARG A 584 -22.68 -4.64 -5.94
N LEU A 585 -22.51 -5.85 -6.47
CA LEU A 585 -21.71 -6.07 -7.67
C LEU A 585 -22.38 -5.44 -8.92
N ALA A 586 -23.70 -5.57 -9.01
CA ALA A 586 -24.50 -5.09 -10.13
C ALA A 586 -24.80 -3.58 -10.07
N ALA A 587 -24.67 -2.95 -8.90
CA ALA A 587 -25.03 -1.54 -8.67
C ALA A 587 -24.39 -0.57 -9.66
N LYS A 588 -23.13 -0.84 -10.08
CA LYS A 588 -22.40 0.01 -11.04
C LYS A 588 -22.99 0.02 -12.46
N TYR A 589 -23.82 -0.96 -12.81
CA TYR A 589 -24.44 -1.06 -14.15
C TYR A 589 -25.84 -0.43 -14.22
N GLN A 590 -26.35 0.08 -13.10
CA GLN A 590 -27.65 0.75 -13.07
C GLN A 590 -27.60 2.07 -13.87
N PRO A 591 -28.70 2.47 -14.53
CA PRO A 591 -28.76 3.76 -15.20
C PRO A 591 -28.54 4.87 -14.19
N GLU A 592 -27.82 5.90 -14.62
CA GLU A 592 -27.81 7.20 -13.92
C GLU A 592 -29.17 7.88 -13.96
#